data_AF-A0A0H2S3F4-F1
#
_entry.id   AF-A0A0H2S3F4-F1
#
_cell.length_a   1.000
_cell.length_b   1.000
_cell.length_c   1.000
_cell.angle_alpha   90.00
_cell.angle_beta   90.00
_cell.angle_gamma   90.00
#
_symmetry.space_group_name_H-M   'P 1'
#
loop_
_entity.id
_entity.type
_entity.pdbx_description
1 polymer ?
#
loop_
_entity_poly.entity_id
_entity_poly.type
_entity_poly.pdbx_seq_one_letter_code
_entity_poly.pdbx_strand_id
1 'polypeptide(L)'
;MGVVFLDERYKPVRLESPISSFLSRHDTGHGVFLSHLDQTPVEAKRKAFFQGCAFTSVFLAVFIWRLTRVYRNYYFATLSDLSSALSLSGVIWLCIDLYILYLTGPPPFNFVRNSLWYRLRYGFRQTEIVIRRPVHNQLPQFNNMSIAEGRDKFRDQVLRGMDNILLQTKPGDLTSLGFWQVDYSACAEAYDLTSLVGPGCIEEAAWRMAIFTRHGAQPPACWMVHEEWKVHDPARRDRRLALLKENLEALGKGQLFDQWLGMLFASSTTPNGGKKPLSTNMMNEQVAFFQREGVDFKQITDQMSKQVDKEFESSEMPIGF
;
A
#
# COMPACT_ATOMS: atom_id res chain seq x y z
N MET A 1 14.05 13.25 -4.90
CA MET A 1 13.19 14.39 -4.46
C MET A 1 12.40 13.91 -3.26
N GLY A 2 12.37 14.67 -2.15
CA GLY A 2 11.58 14.32 -0.96
C GLY A 2 10.15 14.85 -1.09
N VAL A 3 9.28 14.13 -1.81
CA VAL A 3 7.88 14.54 -2.03
C VAL A 3 7.00 14.00 -0.91
N VAL A 4 7.08 14.63 0.26
CA VAL A 4 6.26 14.33 1.43
C VAL A 4 5.54 15.58 1.87
N PHE A 5 4.25 15.64 1.56
CA PHE A 5 3.36 16.71 1.99
C PHE A 5 2.80 16.36 3.37
N LEU A 6 3.45 16.86 4.42
CA LEU A 6 3.01 16.62 5.79
C LEU A 6 1.67 17.32 6.06
N ASP A 7 0.73 16.52 6.52
CA ASP A 7 -0.48 16.94 7.25
C ASP A 7 -0.12 17.06 8.74
N GLU A 8 -0.85 17.84 9.55
CA GLU A 8 -0.61 17.94 11.01
C GLU A 8 -0.71 16.58 11.72
N ARG A 9 -1.36 15.61 11.07
CA ARG A 9 -1.61 14.26 11.55
C ARG A 9 -0.40 13.32 11.42
N TYR A 10 0.76 13.80 10.96
CA TYR A 10 2.02 13.03 10.92
C TYR A 10 2.90 13.29 12.15
N LYS A 11 3.23 12.25 12.90
CA LYS A 11 4.12 12.30 14.07
C LYS A 11 5.56 11.89 13.69
N PRO A 12 6.61 12.48 14.29
CA PRO A 12 7.98 12.05 14.04
C PRO A 12 8.26 10.68 14.68
N VAL A 13 8.88 9.79 13.92
CA VAL A 13 9.42 8.51 14.42
C VAL A 13 10.74 8.80 15.14
N ARG A 14 10.93 8.25 16.34
CA ARG A 14 12.19 8.39 17.11
C ARG A 14 13.37 7.92 16.26
N LEU A 15 14.39 8.76 16.09
CA LEU A 15 15.50 8.50 15.16
C LEU A 15 16.26 7.20 15.50
N GLU A 16 16.45 6.94 16.79
CA GLU A 16 17.14 5.77 17.36
C GLU A 16 16.25 4.51 17.40
N SER A 17 14.98 4.59 16.99
CA SER A 17 14.09 3.44 17.03
C SER A 17 14.49 2.35 16.02
N PRO A 18 14.20 1.06 16.32
CA PRO A 18 14.36 -0.02 15.35
C PRO A 18 13.54 0.22 14.07
N ILE A 19 12.36 0.85 14.19
CA ILE A 19 11.49 1.24 13.05
C ILE A 19 12.21 2.24 12.14
N SER A 20 12.84 3.29 12.68
CA SER A 20 13.64 4.27 11.91
C SER A 20 14.79 3.60 11.17
N SER A 21 15.48 2.67 11.83
CA SER A 21 16.58 1.89 11.25
C SER A 21 16.12 0.95 10.13
N PHE A 22 14.98 0.29 10.32
CA PHE A 22 14.32 -0.57 9.35
C PHE A 22 13.90 0.23 8.09
N LEU A 23 13.13 1.31 8.26
CA LEU A 23 12.62 2.12 7.15
C LEU A 23 13.77 2.70 6.31
N SER A 24 14.85 3.15 6.97
CA SER A 24 16.06 3.66 6.32
C SER A 24 16.83 2.60 5.54
N ARG A 25 16.74 1.31 5.92
CA ARG A 25 17.39 0.19 5.22
C ARG A 25 16.64 -0.26 3.99
N HIS A 26 15.30 -0.25 4.04
CA HIS A 26 14.44 -0.67 2.92
C HIS A 26 14.14 0.47 1.93
N ASP A 27 14.42 1.72 2.26
CA ASP A 27 14.19 2.88 1.38
C ASP A 27 15.18 2.95 0.20
N THR A 28 14.85 2.25 -0.89
CA THR A 28 15.56 2.36 -2.18
C THR A 28 15.24 3.67 -2.94
N GLY A 29 15.05 4.79 -2.23
CA GLY A 29 14.75 6.11 -2.79
C GLY A 29 13.27 6.41 -3.04
N HIS A 30 12.36 5.66 -2.43
CA HIS A 30 10.90 5.85 -2.55
C HIS A 30 10.34 6.81 -1.50
N GLY A 31 10.93 6.84 -0.30
CA GLY A 31 10.52 7.74 0.78
C GLY A 31 9.12 7.52 1.36
N VAL A 32 8.43 6.41 1.04
CA VAL A 32 7.12 6.06 1.60
C VAL A 32 6.89 4.55 1.69
N PHE A 33 6.27 4.11 2.80
CA PHE A 33 5.77 2.76 3.02
C PHE A 33 4.35 2.78 3.59
N LEU A 34 3.57 1.74 3.30
CA LEU A 34 2.29 1.45 3.94
C LEU A 34 2.39 0.14 4.72
N SER A 35 2.12 0.14 6.03
CA SER A 35 1.97 -1.08 6.82
C SER A 35 0.49 -1.39 7.08
N HIS A 36 0.18 -2.67 7.25
CA HIS A 36 -1.02 -3.12 7.93
C HIS A 36 -0.82 -4.55 8.47
N LEU A 37 -1.72 -4.94 9.36
CA LEU A 37 -1.87 -6.32 9.85
C LEU A 37 -3.00 -6.99 9.06
N ASP A 38 -2.66 -7.92 8.18
CA ASP A 38 -3.58 -8.77 7.44
C ASP A 38 -4.14 -9.86 8.36
N GLN A 39 -5.37 -9.64 8.83
CA GLN A 39 -6.14 -10.56 9.66
C GLN A 39 -7.09 -11.47 8.84
N THR A 40 -6.92 -11.55 7.50
CA THR A 40 -7.79 -12.42 6.69
C THR A 40 -7.55 -13.91 7.02
N PRO A 41 -8.59 -14.76 6.89
CA PRO A 41 -8.49 -16.17 7.23
C PRO A 41 -7.36 -16.89 6.47
N VAL A 42 -6.66 -17.79 7.15
CA VAL A 42 -5.56 -18.61 6.59
C VAL A 42 -5.99 -19.36 5.31
N GLU A 43 -7.26 -19.75 5.19
CA GLU A 43 -7.81 -20.36 3.97
C GLU A 43 -7.86 -19.40 2.77
N ALA A 44 -8.22 -18.14 3.00
CA ALA A 44 -8.21 -17.10 1.96
C ALA A 44 -6.78 -16.80 1.51
N LYS A 45 -5.84 -16.69 2.46
CA LYS A 45 -4.40 -16.54 2.20
C LYS A 45 -3.84 -17.70 1.37
N ARG A 46 -4.14 -18.95 1.76
CA ARG A 46 -3.78 -20.15 0.98
C ARG A 46 -4.38 -20.14 -0.44
N LYS A 47 -5.66 -19.80 -0.58
CA LYS A 47 -6.35 -19.73 -1.88
C LYS A 47 -5.72 -18.69 -2.81
N ALA A 48 -5.41 -17.50 -2.28
CA ALA A 48 -4.71 -16.45 -3.01
C ALA A 48 -3.31 -16.89 -3.47
N PHE A 49 -2.54 -17.53 -2.58
CA PHE A 49 -1.22 -18.07 -2.91
C PHE A 49 -1.29 -19.14 -3.99
N PHE A 50 -2.17 -20.14 -3.88
CA PHE A 50 -2.30 -21.20 -4.89
C PHE A 50 -2.81 -20.68 -6.24
N GLN A 51 -3.67 -19.64 -6.26
CA GLN A 51 -4.02 -18.93 -7.50
C GLN A 51 -2.79 -18.26 -8.14
N GLY A 52 -1.91 -17.67 -7.33
CA GLY A 52 -0.60 -17.18 -7.75
C GLY A 52 0.26 -18.30 -8.34
N CYS A 53 0.44 -19.42 -7.62
CA CYS A 53 1.19 -20.59 -8.11
C CYS A 53 0.69 -21.12 -9.45
N ALA A 54 -0.64 -21.22 -9.63
CA ALA A 54 -1.24 -21.70 -10.88
C ALA A 54 -0.94 -20.76 -12.06
N PHE A 55 -1.13 -19.45 -11.88
CA PHE A 55 -0.81 -18.44 -12.88
C PHE A 55 0.69 -18.45 -13.24
N THR A 56 1.56 -18.47 -12.23
CA THR A 56 3.02 -18.53 -12.41
C THR A 56 3.47 -19.82 -13.09
N SER A 57 2.84 -20.96 -12.79
CA SER A 57 3.14 -22.25 -13.44
C SER A 57 2.87 -22.22 -14.95
N VAL A 58 1.84 -21.51 -15.41
CA VAL A 58 1.58 -21.33 -16.85
C VAL A 58 2.70 -20.51 -17.51
N PHE A 59 3.13 -19.42 -16.88
CA PHE A 59 4.26 -18.62 -17.37
C PHE A 59 5.56 -19.43 -17.43
N LEU A 60 5.84 -20.22 -16.39
CA LEU A 60 7.02 -21.09 -16.33
C LEU A 60 6.97 -22.20 -17.41
N ALA A 61 5.81 -22.80 -17.66
CA ALA A 61 5.65 -23.82 -18.70
C ALA A 61 5.88 -23.24 -20.11
N VAL A 62 5.35 -22.05 -20.40
CA VAL A 62 5.60 -21.35 -21.68
C VAL A 62 7.08 -20.95 -21.80
N PHE A 63 7.69 -20.44 -20.74
CA PHE A 63 9.11 -20.08 -20.70
C PHE A 63 10.01 -21.29 -21.00
N ILE A 64 9.82 -22.41 -20.29
CA ILE A 64 10.60 -23.64 -20.49
C ILE A 64 10.40 -24.18 -21.91
N TRP A 65 9.15 -24.27 -22.41
CA TRP A 65 8.87 -24.74 -23.76
C TRP A 65 9.59 -23.91 -24.85
N ARG A 66 9.55 -22.57 -24.71
CA ARG A 66 10.23 -21.66 -25.64
C ARG A 66 11.75 -21.73 -25.50
N LEU A 67 12.27 -21.86 -24.28
CA LEU A 67 13.71 -21.98 -24.02
C LEU A 67 14.27 -23.26 -24.62
N THR A 68 13.59 -24.40 -24.44
CA THR A 68 13.98 -25.67 -25.07
C THR A 68 13.89 -25.61 -26.59
N ARG A 69 12.89 -24.92 -27.17
CA ARG A 69 12.77 -24.70 -28.62
C ARG A 69 13.95 -23.88 -29.16
N VAL A 70 14.28 -22.74 -28.54
CA VAL A 70 15.43 -21.91 -28.94
C VAL A 70 16.73 -22.69 -28.77
N TYR A 71 16.95 -23.31 -27.62
CA TYR A 71 18.18 -24.07 -27.36
C TYR A 71 18.39 -25.18 -28.39
N ARG A 72 17.36 -25.99 -28.69
CA ARG A 72 17.45 -27.01 -29.74
C ARG A 72 17.70 -26.41 -31.13
N ASN A 73 16.99 -25.35 -31.49
CA ASN A 73 17.03 -24.79 -32.85
C ASN A 73 18.28 -23.93 -33.15
N TYR A 74 19.03 -23.50 -32.13
CA TYR A 74 20.20 -22.60 -32.31
C TYR A 74 21.50 -23.12 -31.67
N TYR A 75 21.45 -23.95 -30.62
CA TYR A 75 22.66 -24.48 -29.96
C TYR A 75 23.10 -25.86 -30.51
N PHE A 76 22.14 -26.70 -30.90
CA PHE A 76 22.39 -27.99 -31.56
C PHE A 76 22.15 -27.95 -33.08
N ALA A 77 22.14 -26.76 -33.67
CA ALA A 77 21.96 -26.54 -35.10
C ALA A 77 23.16 -27.04 -35.91
N THR A 78 22.92 -27.78 -37.00
CA THR A 78 23.93 -27.97 -38.05
C THR A 78 24.15 -26.69 -38.85
N LEU A 79 25.21 -26.60 -39.67
CA LEU A 79 25.45 -25.45 -40.55
C LEU A 79 24.27 -25.16 -41.52
N SER A 80 23.55 -26.20 -41.93
CA SER A 80 22.32 -26.09 -42.73
C SER A 80 21.12 -25.58 -41.92
N ASP A 81 20.97 -26.03 -40.67
CA ASP A 81 19.91 -25.50 -39.80
C ASP A 81 20.16 -24.02 -39.48
N LEU A 82 21.42 -23.67 -39.18
CA LEU A 82 21.84 -22.31 -38.84
C LEU A 82 21.63 -21.35 -40.01
N SER A 83 21.94 -21.74 -41.25
CA SER A 83 21.67 -20.90 -42.43
C SER A 83 20.17 -20.72 -42.69
N SER A 84 19.35 -21.73 -42.44
CA SER A 84 17.88 -21.61 -42.48
C SER A 84 17.34 -20.70 -41.37
N ALA A 85 17.93 -20.75 -40.17
CA ALA A 85 17.51 -19.97 -39.01
C ALA A 85 17.99 -18.50 -39.07
N LEU A 86 19.04 -18.22 -39.84
CA LEU A 86 19.51 -16.87 -40.17
C LEU A 86 18.82 -16.26 -41.40
N SER A 87 17.86 -16.95 -42.01
CA SER A 87 16.95 -16.35 -43.00
C SER A 87 16.07 -15.27 -42.36
N LEU A 88 15.51 -14.35 -43.17
CA LEU A 88 14.66 -13.26 -42.67
C LEU A 88 13.49 -13.78 -41.80
N SER A 89 12.85 -14.88 -42.18
CA SER A 89 11.78 -15.50 -41.40
C SER A 89 12.31 -16.18 -40.14
N GLY A 90 13.48 -16.83 -40.19
CA GLY A 90 14.15 -17.41 -39.03
C GLY A 90 14.50 -16.36 -37.96
N VAL A 91 15.07 -15.22 -38.39
CA VAL A 91 15.38 -14.07 -37.52
C VAL A 91 14.11 -13.47 -36.91
N ILE A 92 13.02 -13.34 -37.68
CA ILE A 92 11.72 -12.91 -37.13
C ILE A 92 11.22 -13.88 -36.05
N TRP A 93 11.31 -15.19 -36.28
CA TRP A 93 10.94 -16.19 -35.26
C TRP A 93 11.86 -16.15 -34.03
N LEU A 94 13.16 -15.92 -34.19
CA LEU A 94 14.09 -15.72 -33.07
C LEU A 94 13.70 -14.50 -32.23
N CYS A 95 13.40 -13.36 -32.86
CA CYS A 95 12.95 -12.15 -32.17
C CYS A 95 11.64 -12.39 -31.40
N ILE A 96 10.70 -13.14 -31.97
CA ILE A 96 9.44 -13.53 -31.30
C ILE A 96 9.72 -14.47 -30.11
N ASP A 97 10.55 -15.51 -30.28
CA ASP A 97 10.87 -16.44 -29.20
C ASP A 97 11.63 -15.74 -28.06
N LEU A 98 12.59 -14.85 -28.37
CA LEU A 98 13.30 -14.02 -27.37
C LEU A 98 12.37 -13.03 -26.66
N TYR A 99 11.43 -12.40 -27.37
CA TYR A 99 10.43 -11.51 -26.77
C TYR A 99 9.50 -12.26 -25.81
N ILE A 100 9.06 -13.47 -26.18
CA ILE A 100 8.26 -14.33 -25.29
C ILE A 100 9.08 -14.74 -24.06
N LEU A 101 10.37 -15.10 -24.22
CA LEU A 101 11.24 -15.43 -23.08
C LEU A 101 11.47 -14.23 -22.14
N TYR A 102 11.67 -13.03 -22.69
CA TYR A 102 11.78 -11.78 -21.92
C TYR A 102 10.50 -11.48 -21.12
N LEU A 103 9.32 -11.71 -21.71
CA LEU A 103 8.04 -11.50 -21.04
C LEU A 103 7.71 -12.58 -20.00
N THR A 104 8.04 -13.85 -20.28
CA THR A 104 7.60 -15.01 -19.48
C THR A 104 8.57 -15.47 -18.41
N GLY A 105 9.87 -15.13 -18.51
CA GLY A 105 10.90 -15.49 -17.54
C GLY A 105 10.80 -14.76 -16.19
N PRO A 106 10.68 -13.41 -16.15
CA PRO A 106 10.70 -12.66 -14.90
C PRO A 106 9.59 -13.02 -13.89
N PRO A 107 8.31 -13.26 -14.26
CA PRO A 107 7.27 -13.53 -13.27
C PRO A 107 7.50 -14.82 -12.44
N PRO A 108 7.91 -15.97 -13.02
CA PRO A 108 8.40 -17.12 -12.26
C PRO A 108 9.52 -16.82 -11.28
N PHE A 109 10.64 -16.22 -11.70
CA PHE A 109 11.76 -15.95 -10.79
C PHE A 109 11.38 -14.96 -9.68
N ASN A 110 10.57 -13.95 -9.99
CA ASN A 110 10.07 -13.00 -9.01
C ASN A 110 9.07 -13.64 -8.02
N PHE A 111 8.21 -14.56 -8.46
CA PHE A 111 7.31 -15.29 -7.56
C PHE A 111 8.08 -16.23 -6.63
N VAL A 112 9.07 -16.96 -7.18
CA VAL A 112 9.93 -17.88 -6.42
C VAL A 112 10.72 -17.14 -5.35
N ARG A 113 11.41 -16.06 -5.72
CA ARG A 113 12.26 -15.26 -4.81
C ARG A 113 11.48 -14.53 -3.72
N ASN A 114 10.24 -14.13 -4.00
CA ASN A 114 9.41 -13.36 -3.08
C ASN A 114 8.37 -14.24 -2.38
N SER A 115 7.18 -14.39 -2.96
CA SER A 115 6.03 -15.02 -2.31
C SER A 115 6.29 -16.48 -1.91
N LEU A 116 6.83 -17.31 -2.80
CA LEU A 116 7.11 -18.72 -2.48
C LEU A 116 8.15 -18.85 -1.35
N TRP A 117 9.29 -18.17 -1.46
CA TRP A 117 10.34 -18.22 -0.42
C TRP A 117 9.82 -17.73 0.94
N TYR A 118 9.06 -16.63 0.95
CA TYR A 118 8.41 -16.10 2.14
C TYR A 118 7.42 -17.12 2.75
N ARG A 119 6.56 -17.75 1.95
CA ARG A 119 5.64 -18.80 2.42
C ARG A 119 6.35 -20.06 2.91
N LEU A 120 7.49 -20.43 2.33
CA LEU A 120 8.32 -21.54 2.80
C LEU A 120 9.02 -21.24 4.14
N ARG A 121 9.41 -19.98 4.39
CA ARG A 121 10.13 -19.56 5.62
C ARG A 121 9.19 -19.21 6.78
N TYR A 122 8.07 -18.54 6.52
CA TYR A 122 7.17 -17.99 7.56
C TYR A 122 5.79 -18.65 7.64
N GLY A 123 5.42 -19.43 6.63
CA GLY A 123 4.14 -20.15 6.53
C GLY A 123 2.94 -19.26 6.16
N PHE A 124 1.79 -19.63 6.71
CA PHE A 124 0.56 -18.83 6.71
C PHE A 124 0.14 -18.62 8.17
N ARG A 125 -0.17 -17.38 8.55
CA ARG A 125 -0.46 -16.97 9.93
C ARG A 125 -1.83 -16.29 10.02
N GLN A 126 -2.42 -16.27 11.21
CA GLN A 126 -3.74 -15.64 11.43
C GLN A 126 -3.64 -14.13 11.24
N THR A 127 -2.69 -13.47 11.92
CA THR A 127 -2.23 -12.12 11.57
C THR A 127 -0.97 -12.21 10.74
N GLU A 128 -0.86 -11.37 9.70
CA GLU A 128 0.34 -11.21 8.90
C GLU A 128 0.74 -9.73 8.79
N ILE A 129 2.01 -9.40 9.10
CA ILE A 129 2.60 -8.08 8.84
C ILE A 129 2.78 -7.94 7.33
N VAL A 130 2.11 -6.95 6.73
CA VAL A 130 2.16 -6.69 5.28
C VAL A 130 2.56 -5.24 5.01
N ILE A 131 3.80 -5.10 4.57
CA ILE A 131 4.45 -3.82 4.23
C ILE A 131 4.48 -3.67 2.71
N ARG A 132 4.04 -2.50 2.23
CA ARG A 132 3.98 -2.15 0.81
C ARG A 132 4.76 -0.87 0.55
N ARG A 133 5.25 -0.74 -0.67
CA ARG A 133 5.90 0.48 -1.20
C ARG A 133 5.42 0.77 -2.63
N PRO A 134 5.74 1.94 -3.19
CA PRO A 134 5.47 2.23 -4.59
C PRO A 134 6.20 1.26 -5.51
N VAL A 135 5.57 0.92 -6.64
CA VAL A 135 6.26 0.25 -7.75
C VAL A 135 7.31 1.22 -8.32
N HIS A 136 8.50 0.71 -8.66
CA HIS A 136 9.69 1.54 -8.94
C HIS A 136 9.45 2.67 -9.96
N ASN A 137 8.69 2.40 -11.03
CA ASN A 137 8.41 3.37 -12.10
C ASN A 137 7.20 4.28 -11.82
N GLN A 138 6.50 4.13 -10.68
CA GLN A 138 5.27 4.87 -10.38
C GLN A 138 5.51 6.22 -9.69
N LEU A 139 6.57 6.41 -8.91
CA LEU A 139 6.88 7.72 -8.33
C LEU A 139 7.34 8.76 -9.38
N PRO A 140 8.22 8.43 -10.34
CA PRO A 140 8.68 9.40 -11.35
C PRO A 140 7.58 10.02 -12.23
N GLN A 141 6.40 9.38 -12.35
CA GLN A 141 5.30 9.93 -13.15
C GLN A 141 4.78 11.28 -12.62
N PHE A 142 4.96 11.56 -11.32
CA PHE A 142 4.57 12.84 -10.72
C PHE A 142 5.54 13.99 -11.03
N ASN A 143 6.75 13.71 -11.51
CA ASN A 143 7.74 14.74 -11.85
C ASN A 143 7.29 15.65 -13.01
N ASN A 144 6.34 15.17 -13.83
CA ASN A 144 5.78 15.87 -14.98
C ASN A 144 4.50 16.66 -14.64
N MET A 145 4.17 16.82 -13.36
CA MET A 145 2.94 17.46 -12.86
C MET A 145 3.28 18.65 -11.97
N SER A 146 2.34 19.57 -11.74
CA SER A 146 2.55 20.60 -10.72
C SER A 146 2.65 19.99 -9.31
N ILE A 147 3.31 20.69 -8.40
CA ILE A 147 3.48 20.27 -7.00
C ILE A 147 2.12 19.99 -6.32
N ALA A 148 1.07 20.73 -6.69
CA ALA A 148 -0.28 20.52 -6.18
C ALA A 148 -0.95 19.26 -6.77
N GLU A 149 -0.94 19.08 -8.09
CA GLU A 149 -1.52 17.88 -8.72
C GLU A 149 -0.79 16.60 -8.32
N GLY A 150 0.53 16.67 -8.17
CA GLY A 150 1.35 15.56 -7.69
C GLY A 150 0.99 15.18 -6.25
N ARG A 151 0.81 16.16 -5.36
CA ARG A 151 0.29 15.96 -3.99
C ARG A 151 -1.06 15.25 -4.00
N ASP A 152 -2.01 15.77 -4.75
CA ASP A 152 -3.40 15.33 -4.64
C ASP A 152 -3.58 13.95 -5.31
N LYS A 153 -2.89 13.67 -6.42
CA LYS A 153 -2.85 12.32 -7.00
C LYS A 153 -2.10 11.32 -6.11
N PHE A 154 -1.03 11.73 -5.43
CA PHE A 154 -0.35 10.86 -4.46
C PHE A 154 -1.24 10.55 -3.24
N ARG A 155 -1.95 11.56 -2.72
CA ARG A 155 -2.97 11.40 -1.67
C ARG A 155 -4.06 10.43 -2.10
N ASP A 156 -4.56 10.54 -3.33
CA ASP A 156 -5.50 9.59 -3.93
C ASP A 156 -4.94 8.16 -4.01
N GLN A 157 -3.66 7.95 -4.33
CA GLN A 157 -3.04 6.62 -4.29
C GLN A 157 -2.92 6.08 -2.86
N VAL A 158 -2.54 6.92 -1.90
CA VAL A 158 -2.47 6.55 -0.48
C VAL A 158 -3.85 6.14 0.05
N LEU A 159 -4.90 6.94 -0.20
CA LEU A 159 -6.29 6.63 0.20
C LEU A 159 -6.80 5.31 -0.40
N ARG A 160 -6.43 5.00 -1.65
CA ARG A 160 -6.78 3.71 -2.31
C ARG A 160 -5.94 2.55 -1.78
N GLY A 161 -4.69 2.80 -1.39
CA GLY A 161 -3.82 1.81 -0.77
C GLY A 161 -4.26 1.46 0.65
N MET A 162 -4.81 2.43 1.38
CA MET A 162 -5.22 2.33 2.78
C MET A 162 -6.73 2.12 2.98
N ASP A 163 -7.49 1.81 1.93
CA ASP A 163 -8.91 1.46 2.06
C ASP A 163 -9.08 0.24 2.98
N ASN A 164 -9.64 0.47 4.18
CA ASN A 164 -9.90 -0.57 5.15
C ASN A 164 -10.78 -1.71 4.59
N ILE A 165 -11.66 -1.47 3.61
CA ILE A 165 -12.45 -2.54 2.99
C ILE A 165 -11.53 -3.46 2.16
N LEU A 166 -10.68 -2.89 1.30
CA LEU A 166 -9.65 -3.64 0.57
C LEU A 166 -8.77 -4.48 1.52
N LEU A 167 -8.29 -3.88 2.62
CA LEU A 167 -7.34 -4.51 3.55
C LEU A 167 -7.99 -5.56 4.47
N GLN A 168 -9.29 -5.46 4.76
CA GLN A 168 -10.03 -6.48 5.52
C GLN A 168 -10.57 -7.62 4.63
N THR A 169 -10.72 -7.41 3.32
CA THR A 169 -11.34 -8.40 2.41
C THR A 169 -10.35 -9.16 1.54
N LYS A 170 -9.12 -8.65 1.34
CA LYS A 170 -8.10 -9.31 0.51
C LYS A 170 -6.85 -9.66 1.32
N PRO A 171 -6.38 -10.92 1.26
CA PRO A 171 -5.05 -11.30 1.75
C PRO A 171 -3.94 -10.38 1.23
N GLY A 172 -2.88 -10.21 2.02
CA GLY A 172 -1.74 -9.34 1.75
C GLY A 172 -1.15 -9.51 0.36
N ASP A 173 -0.99 -10.75 -0.10
CA ASP A 173 -0.48 -11.09 -1.44
C ASP A 173 -1.29 -10.42 -2.58
N LEU A 174 -2.60 -10.18 -2.37
CA LEU A 174 -3.53 -9.51 -3.30
C LEU A 174 -3.70 -8.00 -3.05
N THR A 175 -2.98 -7.42 -2.08
CA THR A 175 -2.93 -5.96 -1.83
C THR A 175 -1.88 -5.23 -2.68
N SER A 176 -1.12 -5.97 -3.49
CA SER A 176 -0.25 -5.45 -4.56
C SER A 176 -1.10 -5.01 -5.76
N LEU A 177 -1.61 -3.77 -5.74
CA LEU A 177 -2.51 -3.25 -6.77
C LEU A 177 -2.08 -1.85 -7.27
N GLY A 178 -1.86 -1.76 -8.58
CA GLY A 178 -1.63 -0.50 -9.29
C GLY A 178 -0.34 0.20 -8.86
N PHE A 179 -0.46 1.24 -8.03
CA PHE A 179 0.66 2.04 -7.54
C PHE A 179 1.50 1.29 -6.49
N TRP A 180 0.89 0.40 -5.71
CA TRP A 180 1.51 -0.27 -4.55
C TRP A 180 1.87 -1.73 -4.84
N GLN A 181 3.02 -2.16 -4.33
CA GLN A 181 3.46 -3.56 -4.28
C GLN A 181 3.88 -3.96 -2.86
N VAL A 182 3.60 -5.19 -2.46
CA VAL A 182 4.15 -5.79 -1.24
C VAL A 182 5.66 -5.93 -1.38
N ASP A 183 6.40 -5.52 -0.35
CA ASP A 183 7.83 -5.80 -0.25
C ASP A 183 8.06 -6.96 0.72
N TYR A 184 8.24 -8.15 0.16
CA TYR A 184 8.42 -9.38 0.94
C TYR A 184 9.72 -9.39 1.76
N SER A 185 10.74 -8.64 1.35
CA SER A 185 11.97 -8.44 2.13
C SER A 185 11.72 -7.58 3.37
N ALA A 186 10.99 -6.48 3.23
CA ALA A 186 10.55 -5.64 4.35
C ALA A 186 9.61 -6.42 5.29
N CYS A 187 8.66 -7.19 4.73
CA CYS A 187 7.79 -8.05 5.53
C CYS A 187 8.61 -9.08 6.34
N ALA A 188 9.51 -9.82 5.68
CA ALA A 188 10.36 -10.83 6.32
C ALA A 188 11.20 -10.25 7.46
N GLU A 189 11.88 -9.12 7.25
CA GLU A 189 12.64 -8.47 8.32
C GLU A 189 11.72 -7.96 9.45
N ALA A 190 10.53 -7.45 9.14
CA ALA A 190 9.57 -7.04 10.16
C ALA A 190 9.13 -8.20 11.08
N TYR A 191 8.91 -9.41 10.54
CA TYR A 191 8.71 -10.60 11.38
C TYR A 191 9.94 -10.99 12.18
N ASP A 192 11.13 -10.94 11.58
CA ASP A 192 12.35 -11.32 12.28
C ASP A 192 12.58 -10.37 13.47
N LEU A 193 12.34 -9.05 13.30
CA LEU A 193 12.39 -8.04 14.37
C LEU A 193 11.26 -8.18 15.41
N THR A 194 10.03 -8.50 15.00
CA THR A 194 8.91 -8.79 15.93
C THR A 194 9.07 -10.14 16.64
N SER A 195 9.96 -11.03 16.16
CA SER A 195 10.30 -12.30 16.82
C SER A 195 11.50 -12.19 17.77
N LEU A 196 12.16 -11.02 17.86
CA LEU A 196 13.22 -10.78 18.85
C LEU A 196 12.67 -10.55 20.25
N VAL A 197 13.47 -10.88 21.26
CA VAL A 197 13.18 -10.58 22.68
C VAL A 197 14.29 -9.68 23.21
N GLY A 198 13.92 -8.50 23.71
CA GLY A 198 14.86 -7.51 24.24
C GLY A 198 15.18 -6.36 23.27
N PRO A 199 16.23 -5.56 23.54
CA PRO A 199 16.51 -4.34 22.79
C PRO A 199 16.61 -4.57 21.28
N GLY A 200 15.80 -3.84 20.50
CA GLY A 200 15.71 -3.98 19.05
C GLY A 200 14.46 -4.71 18.55
N CYS A 201 13.65 -5.32 19.43
CA CYS A 201 12.35 -5.85 19.04
C CYS A 201 11.39 -4.73 18.58
N ILE A 202 10.40 -5.09 17.76
CA ILE A 202 9.30 -4.20 17.36
C ILE A 202 7.99 -4.92 17.64
N GLU A 203 7.12 -4.37 18.49
CA GLU A 203 5.81 -4.96 18.74
C GLU A 203 4.98 -5.08 17.46
N GLU A 204 4.21 -6.18 17.31
CA GLU A 204 3.33 -6.38 16.14
C GLU A 204 2.33 -5.21 15.96
N ALA A 205 1.93 -4.58 17.07
CA ALA A 205 1.06 -3.41 17.09
C ALA A 205 1.65 -2.18 16.35
N ALA A 206 2.97 -2.05 16.25
CA ALA A 206 3.62 -0.98 15.49
C ALA A 206 3.38 -1.09 13.97
N TRP A 207 3.07 -2.30 13.47
CA TRP A 207 2.75 -2.57 12.08
C TRP A 207 1.23 -2.53 11.78
N ARG A 208 0.40 -2.04 12.73
CA ARG A 208 -0.98 -1.63 12.47
C ARG A 208 -1.06 -0.69 11.26
N MET A 209 -2.28 -0.51 10.74
CA MET A 209 -2.55 0.28 9.53
C MET A 209 -1.95 1.70 9.67
N ALA A 210 -0.85 1.96 8.95
CA ALA A 210 -0.08 3.19 9.10
C ALA A 210 0.69 3.55 7.82
N ILE A 211 1.00 4.84 7.68
CA ILE A 211 1.73 5.41 6.54
C ILE A 211 3.05 5.96 7.08
N PHE A 212 4.18 5.41 6.64
CA PHE A 212 5.51 5.95 6.94
C PHE A 212 5.99 6.79 5.76
N THR A 213 6.45 8.01 6.02
CA THR A 213 6.98 8.93 5.00
C THR A 213 8.31 9.53 5.43
N ARG A 214 9.20 9.80 4.48
CA ARG A 214 10.55 10.31 4.75
C ARG A 214 10.61 11.82 4.61
N HIS A 215 10.70 12.52 5.73
CA HIS A 215 10.99 13.95 5.75
C HIS A 215 12.51 14.18 5.56
N GLY A 216 12.86 15.14 4.72
CA GLY A 216 14.25 15.49 4.42
C GLY A 216 14.92 14.70 3.27
N ALA A 217 15.79 15.39 2.55
CA ALA A 217 16.61 14.83 1.47
C ALA A 217 18.00 14.37 1.94
N GLN A 218 18.49 14.90 3.06
CA GLN A 218 19.83 14.66 3.62
C GLN A 218 19.76 13.74 4.85
N PRO A 219 20.84 13.02 5.21
CA PRO A 219 20.93 12.25 6.45
C PRO A 219 21.08 13.17 7.69
N PRO A 220 20.63 12.73 8.88
CA PRO A 220 19.87 11.50 9.13
C PRO A 220 18.42 11.64 8.64
N ALA A 221 17.84 10.55 8.12
CA ALA A 221 16.50 10.59 7.53
C ALA A 221 15.41 10.67 8.62
N CYS A 222 14.69 11.78 8.70
CA CYS A 222 13.59 11.95 9.64
C CYS A 222 12.33 11.23 9.13
N TRP A 223 12.07 10.03 9.65
CA TRP A 223 10.83 9.32 9.34
C TRP A 223 9.64 9.91 10.10
N MET A 224 8.50 9.98 9.43
CA MET A 224 7.22 10.48 9.94
C MET A 224 6.17 9.38 9.77
N VAL A 225 5.29 9.20 10.75
CA VAL A 225 4.21 8.19 10.73
C VAL A 225 2.83 8.84 10.82
N HIS A 226 1.87 8.40 10.00
CA HIS A 226 0.45 8.66 10.20
C HIS A 226 -0.25 7.39 10.70
N GLU A 227 -0.96 7.52 11.82
CA GLU A 227 -1.57 6.43 12.60
C GLU A 227 -2.97 6.05 12.05
N GLU A 228 -3.09 5.76 10.74
CA GLU A 228 -4.37 5.60 10.00
C GLU A 228 -5.36 4.59 10.67
N TRP A 229 -4.87 3.57 11.38
CA TRP A 229 -5.73 2.68 12.18
C TRP A 229 -6.61 3.43 13.19
N LYS A 230 -6.16 4.57 13.73
CA LYS A 230 -6.96 5.46 14.60
C LYS A 230 -8.12 6.13 13.88
N VAL A 231 -8.11 6.21 12.54
CA VAL A 231 -9.25 6.67 11.73
C VAL A 231 -10.29 5.55 11.60
N HIS A 232 -9.82 4.30 11.49
CA HIS A 232 -10.67 3.13 11.31
C HIS A 232 -11.16 2.46 12.61
N ASP A 233 -10.53 2.72 13.76
CA ASP A 233 -11.00 2.24 15.07
C ASP A 233 -12.47 2.63 15.34
N PRO A 234 -13.36 1.68 15.70
CA PRO A 234 -14.78 1.97 15.94
C PRO A 234 -15.03 2.96 17.06
N ALA A 235 -14.39 2.82 18.22
CA ALA A 235 -14.67 3.66 19.38
C ALA A 235 -14.26 5.12 19.14
N ARG A 236 -13.06 5.34 18.58
CA ARG A 236 -12.58 6.67 18.14
C ARG A 236 -13.44 7.23 17.01
N ARG A 237 -13.98 6.41 16.10
CA ARG A 237 -14.89 6.84 15.02
C ARG A 237 -16.24 7.29 15.57
N ASP A 238 -16.87 6.48 16.39
CA ASP A 238 -18.21 6.74 16.92
C ASP A 238 -18.17 7.94 17.89
N ARG A 239 -17.09 8.09 18.67
CA ARG A 239 -16.83 9.29 19.49
C ARG A 239 -16.64 10.56 18.63
N ARG A 240 -15.96 10.48 17.48
CA ARG A 240 -15.87 11.62 16.53
C ARG A 240 -17.23 11.95 15.91
N LEU A 241 -18.07 10.97 15.59
CA LEU A 241 -19.42 11.22 15.06
C LEU A 241 -20.32 11.89 16.12
N ALA A 242 -20.25 11.44 17.38
CA ALA A 242 -20.92 12.09 18.50
C ALA A 242 -20.44 13.55 18.68
N LEU A 243 -19.13 13.78 18.78
CA LEU A 243 -18.57 15.12 18.92
C LEU A 243 -18.90 16.05 17.75
N LEU A 244 -18.95 15.55 16.51
CA LEU A 244 -19.37 16.37 15.36
C LEU A 244 -20.83 16.82 15.51
N LYS A 245 -21.71 15.92 15.93
CA LYS A 245 -23.12 16.22 16.19
C LYS A 245 -23.26 17.21 17.35
N GLU A 246 -22.61 16.96 18.48
CA GLU A 246 -22.57 17.85 19.66
C GLU A 246 -22.13 19.28 19.28
N ASN A 247 -21.07 19.42 18.46
CA ASN A 247 -20.59 20.73 17.99
C ASN A 247 -21.56 21.41 17.01
N LEU A 248 -22.16 20.66 16.08
CA LEU A 248 -23.16 21.22 15.15
C LEU A 248 -24.45 21.63 15.88
N GLU A 249 -24.88 20.88 16.89
CA GLU A 249 -26.02 21.25 17.75
C GLU A 249 -25.72 22.50 18.59
N ALA A 250 -24.52 22.61 19.18
CA ALA A 250 -24.08 23.81 19.90
C ALA A 250 -24.01 25.08 19.01
N LEU A 251 -23.73 24.91 17.71
CA LEU A 251 -23.79 25.98 16.71
C LEU A 251 -25.20 26.28 16.17
N GLY A 252 -26.25 25.60 16.68
CA GLY A 252 -27.63 25.72 16.19
C GLY A 252 -27.86 25.11 14.81
N LYS A 253 -26.93 24.29 14.30
CA LYS A 253 -26.86 23.75 12.93
C LYS A 253 -26.90 22.22 12.88
N GLY A 254 -27.44 21.56 13.92
CA GLY A 254 -27.51 20.09 14.02
C GLY A 254 -28.07 19.39 12.78
N GLN A 255 -29.04 20.01 12.10
CA GLN A 255 -29.63 19.52 10.83
C GLN A 255 -28.61 19.26 9.71
N LEU A 256 -27.43 19.90 9.73
CA LEU A 256 -26.38 19.68 8.74
C LEU A 256 -25.71 18.31 8.90
N PHE A 257 -25.79 17.68 10.08
CA PHE A 257 -25.21 16.36 10.33
C PHE A 257 -25.88 15.28 9.47
N ASP A 258 -27.23 15.22 9.49
CA ASP A 258 -27.99 14.23 8.72
C ASP A 258 -27.91 14.49 7.21
N GLN A 259 -27.85 15.76 6.79
CA GLN A 259 -27.62 16.15 5.39
C GLN A 259 -26.22 15.74 4.92
N TRP A 260 -25.18 15.96 5.73
CA TRP A 260 -23.81 15.53 5.44
C TRP A 260 -23.68 14.00 5.38
N LEU A 261 -24.35 13.25 6.27
CA LEU A 261 -24.42 11.80 6.19
C LEU A 261 -25.09 11.34 4.89
N GLY A 262 -26.23 11.93 4.52
CA GLY A 262 -26.91 11.65 3.25
C GLY A 262 -26.01 11.91 2.03
N MET A 263 -25.31 13.05 2.02
CA MET A 263 -24.32 13.39 1.00
C MET A 263 -23.14 12.40 0.97
N LEU A 264 -22.62 11.96 2.11
CA LEU A 264 -21.56 10.94 2.18
C LEU A 264 -22.01 9.60 1.57
N PHE A 265 -23.23 9.15 1.85
CA PHE A 265 -23.78 7.92 1.25
C PHE A 265 -23.97 8.08 -0.27
N ALA A 266 -24.43 9.25 -0.75
CA ALA A 266 -24.57 9.52 -2.18
C ALA A 266 -23.22 9.64 -2.92
N SER A 267 -22.25 10.35 -2.37
CA SER A 267 -20.93 10.50 -2.98
C SER A 267 -20.12 9.20 -2.95
N SER A 268 -20.24 8.38 -1.89
CA SER A 268 -19.53 7.09 -1.78
C SER A 268 -20.18 5.93 -2.57
N THR A 269 -21.36 6.09 -3.16
CA THR A 269 -22.03 5.07 -3.99
C THR A 269 -22.06 5.44 -5.48
N THR A 270 -22.08 4.43 -6.35
CA THR A 270 -22.30 4.57 -7.80
C THR A 270 -23.78 4.39 -8.14
N PRO A 271 -24.26 4.81 -9.33
CA PRO A 271 -25.65 4.59 -9.74
C PRO A 271 -26.10 3.12 -9.70
N ASN A 272 -25.16 2.18 -9.79
CA ASN A 272 -25.40 0.73 -9.73
C ASN A 272 -25.18 0.14 -8.32
N GLY A 273 -25.15 0.97 -7.26
CA GLY A 273 -24.99 0.54 -5.86
C GLY A 273 -23.57 0.12 -5.42
N GLY A 274 -22.61 -0.05 -6.34
CA GLY A 274 -21.20 -0.30 -6.02
C GLY A 274 -20.53 0.92 -5.36
N LYS A 275 -19.51 0.72 -4.53
CA LYS A 275 -18.80 1.81 -3.83
C LYS A 275 -17.84 2.58 -4.75
N LYS A 276 -17.76 3.91 -4.62
CA LYS A 276 -16.71 4.74 -5.24
C LYS A 276 -15.44 4.69 -4.37
N PRO A 277 -14.23 4.67 -4.97
CA PRO A 277 -12.98 4.82 -4.21
C PRO A 277 -12.84 6.23 -3.64
N LEU A 278 -12.31 6.36 -2.42
CA LEU A 278 -12.02 7.66 -1.80
C LEU A 278 -11.08 8.50 -2.68
N SER A 279 -11.35 9.80 -2.73
CA SER A 279 -10.60 10.78 -3.50
C SER A 279 -10.58 12.14 -2.82
N THR A 280 -9.58 12.95 -3.17
CA THR A 280 -9.39 14.31 -2.65
C THR A 280 -10.57 15.22 -3.03
N ASN A 281 -11.20 15.02 -4.19
CA ASN A 281 -12.40 15.76 -4.60
C ASN A 281 -13.58 15.57 -3.64
N MET A 282 -13.86 14.33 -3.21
CA MET A 282 -14.95 14.07 -2.25
C MET A 282 -14.65 14.61 -0.84
N MET A 283 -13.39 14.85 -0.49
CA MET A 283 -13.02 15.58 0.72
C MET A 283 -13.27 17.08 0.55
N ASN A 284 -12.91 17.65 -0.60
CA ASN A 284 -13.14 19.06 -0.93
C ASN A 284 -14.64 19.39 -1.02
N GLU A 285 -15.47 18.49 -1.54
CA GLU A 285 -16.94 18.61 -1.55
C GLU A 285 -17.52 18.75 -0.14
N GLN A 286 -17.04 17.98 0.84
CA GLN A 286 -17.47 18.06 2.24
C GLN A 286 -17.07 19.37 2.90
N VAL A 287 -15.83 19.82 2.69
CA VAL A 287 -15.37 21.13 3.18
C VAL A 287 -16.21 22.26 2.56
N ALA A 288 -16.47 22.20 1.26
CA ALA A 288 -17.28 23.18 0.54
C ALA A 288 -18.78 23.15 0.88
N PHE A 289 -19.30 22.05 1.42
CA PHE A 289 -20.67 21.97 1.95
C PHE A 289 -20.78 22.81 3.23
N PHE A 290 -19.98 22.51 4.25
CA PHE A 290 -20.01 23.23 5.52
C PHE A 290 -19.57 24.71 5.40
N GLN A 291 -18.65 25.04 4.49
CA GLN A 291 -18.24 26.43 4.28
C GLN A 291 -19.37 27.33 3.74
N ARG A 292 -20.28 26.82 2.90
CA ARG A 292 -21.46 27.58 2.44
C ARG A 292 -22.38 27.97 3.60
N GLU A 293 -22.54 27.03 4.54
CA GLU A 293 -23.33 27.19 5.75
C GLU A 293 -22.61 27.99 6.84
N GLY A 294 -21.42 28.55 6.57
CA GLY A 294 -20.62 29.31 7.53
C GLY A 294 -20.18 28.46 8.72
N VAL A 295 -19.60 27.29 8.44
CA VAL A 295 -19.00 26.36 9.42
C VAL A 295 -17.59 25.98 8.95
N ASP A 296 -16.56 26.27 9.76
CA ASP A 296 -15.21 25.77 9.49
C ASP A 296 -15.10 24.31 9.93
N PHE A 297 -15.48 23.42 9.01
CA PHE A 297 -15.39 21.97 9.21
C PHE A 297 -13.96 21.50 9.42
N LYS A 298 -12.93 22.17 8.87
CA LYS A 298 -11.54 21.77 9.10
C LYS A 298 -11.16 22.06 10.54
N GLN A 299 -11.41 23.27 11.03
CA GLN A 299 -11.12 23.65 12.42
C GLN A 299 -11.83 22.73 13.42
N ILE A 300 -13.12 22.43 13.18
CA ILE A 300 -13.91 21.52 14.03
C ILE A 300 -13.33 20.10 14.00
N THR A 301 -13.05 19.53 12.82
CA THR A 301 -12.52 18.15 12.74
C THR A 301 -11.09 18.02 13.28
N ASP A 302 -10.25 19.05 13.14
CA ASP A 302 -8.91 19.09 13.73
C ASP A 302 -8.98 19.18 15.28
N GLN A 303 -9.88 20.00 15.82
CA GLN A 303 -10.12 20.11 17.28
C GLN A 303 -10.67 18.80 17.86
N MET A 304 -11.71 18.24 17.24
CA MET A 304 -12.28 16.95 17.63
C MET A 304 -11.24 15.82 17.60
N SER A 305 -10.39 15.78 16.56
CA SER A 305 -9.36 14.74 16.44
C SER A 305 -8.36 14.87 17.59
N LYS A 306 -7.90 16.09 17.91
CA LYS A 306 -7.01 16.36 19.04
C LYS A 306 -7.66 16.04 20.41
N GLN A 307 -8.98 16.21 20.54
CA GLN A 307 -9.72 15.77 21.73
C GLN A 307 -9.79 14.24 21.83
N VAL A 308 -10.20 13.54 20.77
CA VAL A 308 -10.34 12.07 20.79
C VAL A 308 -8.99 11.38 20.92
N ASP A 309 -7.93 11.92 20.29
CA ASP A 309 -6.58 11.43 20.53
C ASP A 309 -6.17 11.61 21.99
N LYS A 310 -6.47 12.76 22.63
CA LYS A 310 -6.21 12.95 24.07
C LYS A 310 -7.04 12.04 24.98
N GLU A 311 -8.31 11.79 24.65
CA GLU A 311 -9.19 10.87 25.40
C GLU A 311 -8.60 9.44 25.39
N PHE A 312 -8.14 8.95 24.23
CA PHE A 312 -7.69 7.56 24.05
C PHE A 312 -6.17 7.35 24.21
N GLU A 313 -5.31 8.36 24.05
CA GLU A 313 -3.86 8.26 24.36
C GLU A 313 -3.60 8.17 25.87
N SER A 314 -4.62 8.37 26.71
CA SER A 314 -4.55 8.07 28.15
C SER A 314 -4.52 6.56 28.47
N SER A 315 -4.84 5.69 27.51
CA SER A 315 -4.97 4.24 27.69
C SER A 315 -4.18 3.37 26.69
N GLU A 316 -3.44 3.97 25.74
CA GLU A 316 -2.66 3.25 24.72
C GLU A 316 -1.20 3.72 24.68
N MET A 317 -0.24 2.78 24.58
CA MET A 317 1.17 3.15 24.42
C MET A 317 1.47 3.69 23.00
N PRO A 318 2.25 4.78 22.86
CA PRO A 318 2.70 5.28 21.56
C PRO A 318 3.54 4.26 20.76
N ILE A 319 3.39 4.26 19.43
CA ILE A 319 4.24 3.45 18.54
C ILE A 319 5.70 3.94 18.64
N GLY A 320 6.63 3.03 18.97
CA GLY A 320 8.07 3.31 19.04
C GLY A 320 8.67 3.30 20.45
N PHE A 321 8.13 2.48 21.35
CA PHE A 321 8.90 1.87 22.45
C PHE A 321 9.47 0.52 21.98
#